data_AF-A0A0X8H204-F1
#
_entry.id   AF-A0A0X8H204-F1
#
_cell.length_a   1.000
_cell.length_b   1.000
_cell.length_c   1.000
_cell.angle_alpha   90.00
_cell.angle_beta   90.00
_cell.angle_gamma   90.00
#
_symmetry.space_group_name_H-M   'P 1'
#
loop_
_entity.id
_entity.type
_entity.pdbx_description
1 polymer ?
#
loop_
_entity_poly.entity_id
_entity_poly.type
_entity_poly.pdbx_seq_one_letter_code
_entity_poly.pdbx_strand_id
1 'polypeptide(L)'
;MTQTTLRQKRKFSVNRAIGGVVALAIVFVSGVLIFNSAKEWFRYYESSQTLQTVQQELSELEEKQAALEATKDKLSNPDYVQNFARGVHLMSKSEEQIFVLPKADE
;
A
#
# COMPACT_ATOMS: atom_id res chain seq x y z
N MET A 1 -28.12 -31.91 79.18
CA MET A 1 -27.36 -32.45 78.04
C MET A 1 -27.17 -31.35 77.01
N THR A 2 -25.96 -30.82 76.88
CA THR A 2 -25.63 -29.76 75.90
C THR A 2 -24.69 -30.34 74.86
N GLN A 3 -25.22 -30.61 73.66
CA GLN A 3 -24.44 -30.98 72.49
C GLN A 3 -24.05 -29.69 71.76
N THR A 4 -22.78 -29.33 71.80
CA THR A 4 -22.19 -28.24 71.03
C THR A 4 -21.96 -28.71 69.59
N THR A 5 -22.58 -28.06 68.62
CA THR A 5 -22.38 -28.36 67.20
C THR A 5 -21.06 -27.75 66.74
N LEU A 6 -20.06 -28.60 66.49
CA LEU A 6 -18.76 -28.19 65.98
C LEU A 6 -18.90 -27.70 64.53
N ARG A 7 -18.74 -26.38 64.38
CA ARG A 7 -18.77 -25.64 63.12
C ARG A 7 -17.57 -26.01 62.25
N GLN A 8 -17.78 -26.92 61.30
CA GLN A 8 -16.75 -27.43 60.40
C GLN A 8 -16.30 -26.32 59.42
N LYS A 9 -15.14 -25.70 59.68
CA LYS A 9 -14.53 -24.72 58.77
C LYS A 9 -14.00 -25.44 57.53
N ARG A 10 -14.62 -25.20 56.37
CA ARG A 10 -14.08 -25.56 55.05
C ARG A 10 -12.71 -24.88 54.88
N LYS A 11 -11.62 -25.63 55.08
CA LYS A 11 -10.28 -25.22 54.64
C LYS A 11 -10.28 -25.25 53.12
N PHE A 12 -10.48 -24.10 52.48
CA PHE A 12 -10.20 -23.93 51.06
C PHE A 12 -8.72 -24.31 50.86
N SER A 13 -8.45 -25.38 50.10
CA SER A 13 -7.09 -25.84 49.87
C SER A 13 -6.37 -24.79 49.02
N VAL A 14 -5.41 -24.08 49.61
CA VAL A 14 -4.65 -23.00 48.97
C VAL A 14 -4.04 -23.47 47.63
N ASN A 15 -3.68 -24.76 47.52
CA ASN A 15 -3.20 -25.39 46.29
C ASN A 15 -4.21 -25.37 45.13
N ARG A 16 -5.52 -25.45 45.41
CA ARG A 16 -6.56 -25.28 44.38
C ARG A 16 -6.70 -23.83 43.92
N ALA A 17 -6.48 -22.86 44.83
CA ALA A 17 -6.50 -21.45 44.47
C ALA A 17 -5.28 -21.09 43.60
N ILE A 18 -4.09 -21.60 43.94
CA ILE A 18 -2.86 -21.41 43.14
C ILE A 18 -3.02 -22.03 41.75
N GLY A 19 -3.55 -23.26 41.66
CA GLY A 19 -3.82 -23.90 40.36
C GLY A 19 -4.80 -23.11 39.49
N GLY A 20 -5.83 -22.50 40.10
CA GLY A 20 -6.78 -21.63 39.40
C GLY A 20 -6.14 -20.37 38.83
N VAL A 21 -5.24 -19.72 39.58
CA VAL A 21 -4.53 -18.52 39.12
C VAL A 21 -3.58 -18.86 37.96
N VAL A 22 -2.87 -19.98 38.03
CA VAL A 22 -1.97 -20.43 36.95
C VAL A 22 -2.75 -20.76 35.67
N ALA A 23 -3.89 -21.46 35.78
CA ALA A 23 -4.74 -21.74 34.63
C ALA A 23 -5.24 -20.44 33.96
N LEU A 24 -5.62 -19.44 34.77
CA LEU A 24 -6.10 -18.15 34.28
C LEU A 24 -4.99 -17.34 33.59
N ALA A 25 -3.76 -17.41 34.12
CA ALA A 25 -2.58 -16.83 33.47
C ALA A 25 -2.28 -17.48 32.11
N ILE A 26 -2.39 -18.80 32.00
CA ILE A 26 -2.17 -19.53 30.74
C ILE A 26 -3.22 -19.12 29.69
N VAL A 27 -4.49 -19.03 30.08
CA VAL A 27 -5.57 -18.58 29.18
C VAL A 27 -5.33 -17.15 28.72
N PHE A 28 -4.89 -16.27 29.61
CA PHE A 28 -4.58 -14.89 29.27
C PHE A 28 -3.42 -14.78 28.27
N VAL A 29 -2.32 -15.49 28.52
CA VAL A 29 -1.16 -15.52 27.61
C VAL A 29 -1.56 -16.08 26.24
N SER A 30 -2.36 -17.15 26.20
CA SER A 30 -2.90 -17.71 24.97
C SER A 30 -3.74 -16.68 24.18
N GLY A 31 -4.62 -15.95 24.87
CA GLY A 31 -5.41 -14.88 24.27
C GLY A 31 -4.58 -13.76 23.65
N VAL A 32 -3.49 -13.35 24.33
CA VAL A 32 -2.56 -12.33 23.82
C VAL A 32 -1.83 -12.83 22.57
N LEU A 33 -1.39 -14.09 22.56
CA LEU A 33 -0.71 -14.69 21.41
C LEU A 33 -1.63 -14.75 20.19
N ILE A 34 -2.86 -15.23 20.35
CA ILE A 34 -3.86 -15.29 19.26
C ILE A 34 -4.15 -13.89 18.72
N PHE A 35 -4.28 -12.88 19.58
CA PHE A 35 -4.54 -11.50 19.17
C PHE A 35 -3.36 -10.89 18.39
N ASN A 36 -2.13 -11.24 18.73
CA ASN A 36 -0.95 -10.82 17.98
C ASN A 36 -0.87 -11.52 16.61
N SER A 37 -1.14 -12.83 16.54
CA SER A 37 -1.19 -13.54 15.26
C SER A 37 -2.29 -13.02 14.33
N ALA A 38 -3.46 -12.66 14.86
CA ALA A 38 -4.52 -12.04 14.07
C ALA A 38 -4.11 -10.66 13.49
N LYS A 39 -3.36 -9.85 14.27
CA LYS A 39 -2.80 -8.58 13.81
C LYS A 39 -1.73 -8.77 12.73
N GLU A 40 -0.88 -9.78 12.85
CA GLU A 40 0.12 -10.11 11.82
C GLU A 40 -0.54 -10.50 10.49
N TRP A 41 -1.66 -11.23 10.54
CA TRP A 41 -2.38 -11.60 9.33
C TRP A 41 -2.98 -10.40 8.60
N PHE A 42 -3.49 -9.42 9.36
CA PHE A 42 -3.97 -8.15 8.80
C PHE A 42 -2.81 -7.32 8.21
N ARG A 43 -1.67 -7.25 8.90
CA ARG A 43 -0.46 -6.58 8.40
C ARG A 43 0.13 -7.23 7.15
N TYR A 44 0.03 -8.56 7.02
CA TYR A 44 0.46 -9.27 5.82
C TYR A 44 -0.36 -8.84 4.60
N TYR A 45 -1.66 -8.59 4.79
CA TYR A 45 -2.53 -8.07 3.74
C TYR A 45 -2.16 -6.62 3.33
N GLU A 46 -1.82 -5.78 4.30
CA GLU A 46 -1.39 -4.40 4.09
C GLU A 46 0.00 -4.30 3.43
N SER A 47 0.95 -5.16 3.82
CA SER A 47 2.30 -5.19 3.24
C SER A 47 2.30 -5.74 1.81
N SER A 48 1.38 -6.64 1.46
CA SER A 48 1.25 -7.15 0.08
C SER A 48 0.67 -6.09 -0.87
N GLN A 49 -0.28 -5.27 -0.39
CA GLN A 49 -0.77 -4.12 -1.15
C GLN A 49 0.33 -3.08 -1.37
N THR A 50 1.11 -2.77 -0.33
CA THR A 50 2.21 -1.81 -0.44
C THR A 50 3.29 -2.26 -1.42
N LEU A 51 3.58 -3.56 -1.50
CA LEU A 51 4.51 -4.09 -2.49
C LEU A 51 3.96 -3.99 -3.92
N GLN A 52 2.67 -4.28 -4.14
CA GLN A 52 2.06 -4.14 -5.46
C GLN A 52 2.00 -2.69 -5.93
N THR A 53 1.67 -1.75 -5.05
CA THR A 53 1.63 -0.33 -5.40
C THR A 53 3.01 0.22 -5.69
N VAL A 54 4.03 -0.14 -4.90
CA VAL A 54 5.42 0.30 -5.15
C VAL A 54 5.97 -0.30 -6.45
N GLN A 55 5.61 -1.54 -6.80
CA GLN A 55 6.03 -2.15 -8.06
C GLN A 55 5.34 -1.50 -9.27
N GLN A 56 4.05 -1.16 -9.15
CA GLN A 56 3.30 -0.45 -10.19
C GLN A 56 3.83 0.98 -10.38
N GLU A 57 4.10 1.70 -9.29
CA GLU A 57 4.70 3.04 -9.36
C GLU A 57 6.08 2.99 -10.01
N LEU A 58 6.93 2.01 -9.68
CA LEU A 58 8.23 1.81 -10.33
C LEU A 58 8.08 1.59 -11.84
N SER A 59 7.17 0.71 -12.25
CA SER A 59 6.91 0.45 -13.68
C SER A 59 6.42 1.69 -14.41
N GLU A 60 5.53 2.47 -13.80
CA GLU A 60 5.01 3.71 -14.38
C GLU A 60 6.10 4.80 -14.46
N LEU A 61 7.00 4.87 -13.47
CA LEU A 61 8.15 5.76 -13.46
C LEU A 61 9.18 5.38 -14.53
N GLU A 62 9.47 4.09 -14.72
CA GLU A 62 10.36 3.60 -15.79
C GLU A 62 9.78 3.85 -17.18
N GLU A 63 8.49 3.61 -17.40
CA GLU A 63 7.83 3.92 -18.66
C GLU A 63 7.84 5.42 -18.97
N LYS A 64 7.58 6.27 -17.96
CA LYS A 64 7.67 7.72 -18.11
C LYS A 64 9.09 8.17 -18.42
N GLN A 65 10.10 7.58 -17.78
CA GLN A 65 11.49 7.90 -18.05
C GLN A 65 11.89 7.51 -19.47
N ALA A 66 11.53 6.32 -19.94
CA ALA A 66 11.79 5.88 -21.31
C ALA A 66 11.09 6.77 -22.34
N ALA A 67 9.84 7.17 -22.08
CA ALA A 67 9.10 8.10 -22.93
C ALA A 67 9.75 9.51 -22.96
N LEU A 68 10.25 9.99 -21.82
CA LEU A 68 10.94 11.27 -21.71
C LEU A 68 12.30 11.24 -22.41
N GLU A 69 13.06 10.14 -22.31
CA GLU A 69 14.32 9.98 -23.04
C GLU A 69 14.09 9.92 -24.55
N ALA A 70 13.10 9.15 -25.01
CA ALA A 70 12.73 9.12 -26.43
C ALA A 70 12.25 10.49 -26.93
N THR A 71 11.58 11.28 -26.07
CA THR A 71 11.17 12.65 -26.39
C THR A 71 12.37 13.59 -26.42
N LYS A 72 13.30 13.45 -25.47
CA LYS A 72 14.55 14.23 -25.44
C LYS A 72 15.41 13.97 -26.68
N ASP A 73 15.50 12.73 -27.14
CA ASP A 73 16.22 12.36 -28.36
C ASP A 73 15.55 12.89 -29.62
N LYS A 74 14.22 12.98 -29.62
CA LYS A 74 13.48 13.65 -30.70
C LYS A 74 13.71 15.16 -30.67
N LEU A 75 13.67 15.79 -29.50
CA LEU A 75 13.90 17.24 -29.35
C LEU A 75 15.36 17.66 -29.55
N SER A 76 16.33 16.75 -29.39
CA SER A 76 17.74 17.04 -29.67
C SER A 76 18.05 17.04 -31.18
N ASN A 77 17.15 16.50 -32.00
CA ASN A 77 17.28 16.55 -33.45
C ASN A 77 16.73 17.89 -34.01
N PRO A 78 17.58 18.74 -34.60
CA PRO A 78 17.17 20.06 -35.09
C PRO A 78 16.14 20.00 -36.23
N ASP A 79 16.15 18.95 -37.05
CA ASP A 79 15.18 18.77 -38.14
C ASP A 79 13.79 18.41 -37.58
N TYR A 80 13.73 17.62 -36.50
CA TYR A 80 12.48 17.31 -35.82
C TYR A 80 11.89 18.55 -35.16
N VAL A 81 12.70 19.38 -34.50
CA VAL A 81 12.25 20.64 -33.87
C VAL A 81 11.71 21.62 -34.93
N GLN A 82 12.40 21.75 -36.06
CA GLN A 82 11.96 22.61 -37.15
C GLN A 82 10.64 22.13 -37.76
N ASN A 83 10.48 20.81 -37.97
CA ASN A 83 9.25 20.23 -38.51
C ASN A 83 8.09 20.29 -37.50
N PHE A 84 8.35 20.12 -36.21
CA PHE A 84 7.36 20.30 -35.15
C PHE A 84 6.87 21.75 -35.08
N ALA A 85 7.79 22.73 -35.13
CA ALA A 85 7.44 24.14 -35.16
C ALA A 85 6.63 24.52 -36.41
N ARG A 86 6.99 23.97 -37.58
CA ARG A 86 6.26 24.18 -38.85
C ARG A 86 4.89 23.52 -38.85
N GLY A 87 4.76 22.29 -38.36
CA GLY A 87 3.53 21.51 -38.41
C GLY A 87 2.52 21.89 -37.33
N VAL A 88 2.97 22.07 -36.08
CA VAL A 88 2.08 22.32 -34.94
C VAL A 88 1.85 23.81 -34.71
N HIS A 89 2.90 24.62 -34.85
CA HIS A 89 2.83 26.06 -34.57
C HIS A 89 2.73 26.93 -35.83
N LEU A 90 2.66 26.31 -37.02
CA LEU A 90 2.58 27.03 -38.30
C LEU A 90 3.66 28.10 -38.42
N MET A 91 4.88 27.80 -37.95
CA MET A 91 6.01 28.72 -38.04
C MET A 91 6.63 28.59 -39.44
N SER A 92 6.55 29.64 -40.27
CA SER A 92 7.22 29.69 -41.58
C SER A 92 8.48 30.56 -41.56
N LYS A 93 9.42 30.29 -42.48
CA LYS A 93 10.51 31.24 -42.76
C LYS A 93 9.95 32.48 -43.47
N SER A 94 10.71 33.58 -43.47
CA SER A 94 10.28 34.89 -43.99
C SER A 94 9.81 34.90 -45.45
N GLU A 95 10.10 33.85 -46.23
CA GLU A 95 9.73 33.73 -47.65
C GLU A 95 8.72 32.59 -47.92
N GLU A 96 8.13 31.98 -46.89
CA GLU A 96 7.19 30.85 -47.01
C GLU A 96 5.75 31.28 -46.62
N GLN A 97 4.77 31.09 -47.52
CA GLN A 97 3.34 31.38 -47.28
C GLN A 97 2.57 30.12 -46.86
N ILE A 98 1.88 30.17 -45.71
CA ILE A 98 1.11 29.04 -45.18
C ILE A 98 -0.35 29.13 -45.65
N PHE A 99 -0.85 28.07 -46.28
CA PHE A 99 -2.26 27.93 -46.64
C PHE A 99 -2.95 26.95 -45.68
N VAL A 100 -3.85 27.46 -44.84
CA VAL A 100 -4.73 26.62 -44.01
C VAL A 100 -6.00 26.34 -44.81
N LEU A 101 -6.13 25.10 -45.28
CA LEU A 101 -7.33 24.69 -46.00
C LEU A 101 -8.47 24.46 -44.99
N PRO A 102 -9.69 24.96 -45.27
CA PRO A 102 -10.85 24.57 -44.48
C PRO A 102 -11.00 23.05 -44.60
N LYS A 103 -11.26 22.39 -43.47
CA LYS A 103 -11.65 20.98 -43.52
C LYS A 103 -12.94 20.92 -44.31
N ALA A 104 -13.02 20.02 -45.29
CA ALA A 104 -14.27 19.77 -45.97
C ALA A 104 -15.29 19.37 -44.89
N ASP A 105 -16.32 20.18 -44.73
CA ASP A 105 -17.49 19.84 -43.93
C ASP A 105 -18.08 18.57 -44.57
N GLU A 106 -18.09 17.45 -43.83
CA GLU A 106 -18.89 16.26 -44.21
C GLU A 106 -20.39 16.56 -44.10
#